data_AF-A0A379DGQ0-F1
#
_entry.id   AF-A0A379DGQ0-F1
#
_cell.length_a   1.000
_cell.length_b   1.000
_cell.length_c   1.000
_cell.angle_alpha   90.00
_cell.angle_beta   90.00
_cell.angle_gamma   90.00
#
_symmetry.space_group_name_H-M   'P 1'
#
loop_
_entity.id
_entity.type
_entity.pdbx_description
1 polymer ?
#
loop_
_entity_poly.entity_id
_entity_poly.type
_entity_poly.pdbx_seq_one_letter_code
_entity_poly.pdbx_strand_id
1 'polypeptide(L)'
;MGCTRVKQLSRVLKDGKDIAPELTGKKVGLFLQKRLYTKGDGSDGYQFQIVCPFGYETGKTLAEYIENRPAERIDYLIAHTADKDDRNRQAPQPQQNPYQAQNEFYGQPSSANSGNFDDSIPF
;
A
#
# COMPACT_ATOMS: atom_id res chain seq x y z
N MET A 1 -11.50 -6.98 -10.86
CA MET A 1 -10.21 -6.47 -11.37
C MET A 1 -9.32 -6.21 -10.16
N GLY A 2 -8.23 -6.96 -10.02
CA GLY A 2 -7.44 -7.05 -8.79
C GLY A 2 -7.13 -8.50 -8.41
N CYS A 3 -6.25 -8.71 -7.43
CA CYS A 3 -5.79 -10.04 -7.01
C CYS A 3 -6.90 -10.96 -6.49
N THR A 4 -8.05 -10.40 -6.09
CA THR A 4 -9.25 -11.13 -5.58
C THR A 4 -10.34 -11.33 -6.65
N ARG A 5 -10.11 -10.89 -7.90
CA ARG A 5 -11.06 -10.91 -9.04
C ARG A 5 -12.37 -10.14 -8.84
N VAL A 6 -12.57 -9.46 -7.72
CA VAL A 6 -13.74 -8.61 -7.46
C VAL A 6 -13.79 -7.46 -8.44
N LYS A 7 -14.88 -7.32 -9.21
CA LYS A 7 -15.01 -6.33 -10.29
C LYS A 7 -15.33 -4.92 -9.78
N GLN A 8 -16.08 -4.84 -8.69
CA GLN A 8 -16.54 -3.60 -8.10
C GLN A 8 -16.62 -3.79 -6.58
N LEU A 9 -16.30 -2.74 -5.84
CA LEU A 9 -16.46 -2.69 -4.39
C LEU A 9 -17.72 -1.90 -4.09
N SER A 10 -18.57 -2.42 -3.20
CA SER A 10 -19.61 -1.63 -2.56
C SER A 10 -19.16 -1.23 -1.16
N ARG A 11 -19.74 -0.16 -0.64
CA ARG A 11 -19.51 0.30 0.74
C ARG A 11 -20.75 -0.01 1.56
N VAL A 12 -20.59 -0.84 2.59
CA VAL A 12 -21.65 -1.14 3.55
C VAL A 12 -21.16 -0.76 4.94
N LEU A 13 -21.90 0.09 5.62
CA LEU A 13 -21.62 0.47 6.99
C LEU A 13 -22.13 -0.63 7.92
N LYS A 14 -21.22 -1.29 8.64
CA LYS A 14 -21.56 -2.31 9.64
C LYS A 14 -20.76 -2.04 10.91
N ASP A 15 -21.43 -1.95 12.05
CA ASP A 15 -20.81 -1.67 13.35
C ASP A 15 -19.93 -0.41 13.36
N GLY A 16 -20.38 0.64 12.65
CA GLY A 16 -19.64 1.91 12.52
C GLY A 16 -18.38 1.84 11.63
N LYS A 17 -18.18 0.73 10.91
CA LYS A 17 -17.05 0.52 10.00
C LYS A 17 -17.55 0.38 8.57
N ASP A 18 -16.84 1.00 7.65
CA ASP A 18 -17.05 0.79 6.22
C ASP A 18 -16.45 -0.57 5.83
N ILE A 19 -17.31 -1.48 5.38
CA ILE A 19 -16.94 -2.83 4.91
C ILE A 19 -17.25 -2.94 3.43
N ALA A 20 -16.31 -3.52 2.68
CA ALA A 20 -16.56 -4.02 1.33
C ALA A 20 -16.97 -5.50 1.40
N PRO A 21 -18.27 -5.84 1.33
CA PRO A 21 -18.73 -7.21 1.50
C PRO A 21 -18.17 -8.16 0.44
N GLU A 22 -17.84 -7.67 -0.76
CA GLU A 22 -17.32 -8.49 -1.85
C GLU A 22 -15.92 -9.05 -1.59
N LEU A 23 -15.15 -8.39 -0.71
CA LEU A 23 -13.83 -8.87 -0.29
C LEU A 23 -13.92 -9.83 0.89
N THR A 24 -15.08 -9.92 1.55
CA THR A 24 -15.26 -10.81 2.69
C THR A 24 -15.19 -12.27 2.23
N GLY A 25 -14.29 -13.05 2.86
CA GLY A 25 -14.06 -14.46 2.49
C GLY A 25 -13.25 -14.66 1.21
N LYS A 26 -12.76 -13.60 0.55
CA LYS A 26 -11.83 -13.73 -0.58
C LYS A 26 -10.42 -13.93 -0.07
N LYS A 27 -9.73 -14.91 -0.65
CA LYS A 27 -8.32 -15.18 -0.35
C LYS A 27 -7.43 -14.25 -1.16
N VAL A 28 -6.42 -13.69 -0.51
CA VAL A 28 -5.39 -12.85 -1.13
C VAL A 28 -4.04 -13.24 -0.54
N GLY A 29 -3.01 -13.31 -1.37
CA GLY A 29 -1.62 -13.45 -0.93
C GLY A 29 -1.03 -12.07 -0.69
N LEU A 30 -0.25 -11.90 0.37
CA LEU A 30 0.49 -10.67 0.65
C LEU A 30 1.97 -11.00 0.79
N PHE A 31 2.82 -10.30 0.05
CA PHE A 31 4.25 -10.30 0.32
C PHE A 31 4.54 -9.26 1.40
N LEU A 32 5.05 -9.73 2.54
CA LEU A 32 5.38 -8.90 3.68
C LEU A 32 6.90 -8.78 3.81
N GLN A 33 7.38 -7.55 3.96
CA GLN A 33 8.78 -7.28 4.28
C GLN A 33 8.87 -6.84 5.74
N LYS A 34 9.72 -7.50 6.53
CA LYS A 34 9.99 -7.08 7.90
C LYS A 34 10.86 -5.83 7.87
N ARG A 35 10.46 -4.83 8.66
CA ARG A 35 11.18 -3.59 8.88
C ARG A 35 11.58 -3.51 10.35
N LEU A 36 12.86 -3.38 10.63
CA LEU A 36 13.41 -3.15 11.96
C LEU A 36 13.57 -1.64 12.16
N TYR A 37 13.15 -1.13 13.31
CA TYR A 37 13.23 0.30 13.61
C TYR A 37 13.56 0.51 15.09
N THR A 38 14.21 1.63 15.42
CA THR A 38 14.46 2.03 16.80
C THR A 38 13.26 2.83 17.29
N LYS A 39 12.69 2.45 18.43
CA LYS A 39 11.60 3.14 19.09
C LYS A 39 12.13 4.37 19.84
N GLY A 40 11.23 5.28 20.22
CA GLY A 40 11.58 6.50 20.95
C GLY A 40 12.19 6.27 22.34
N ASP A 41 12.02 5.07 22.91
CA ASP A 41 12.63 4.64 24.17
C ASP A 41 14.06 4.08 24.00
N GLY A 42 14.60 4.09 22.78
CA GLY A 42 15.91 3.54 22.44
C GLY A 42 15.92 2.02 22.26
N SER A 43 14.79 1.33 22.43
CA SER A 43 14.67 -0.11 22.18
C SER A 43 14.38 -0.40 20.71
N ASP A 44 14.71 -1.61 20.26
CA ASP A 44 14.40 -2.05 18.91
C ASP A 44 12.96 -2.58 18.81
N GLY A 45 12.32 -2.26 17.69
CA GLY A 45 11.02 -2.78 17.27
C GLY A 45 11.07 -3.36 15.87
N TYR A 46 10.00 -4.07 15.50
CA TYR A 46 9.80 -4.50 14.12
C TYR A 46 8.35 -4.30 13.69
N GLN A 47 8.15 -4.06 12.41
CA GLN A 47 6.83 -3.99 11.78
C GLN A 47 6.87 -4.71 10.43
N PHE A 48 5.72 -5.20 9.96
CA PHE A 48 5.59 -5.76 8.61
C PHE A 48 5.04 -4.70 7.66
N GLN A 49 5.75 -4.47 6.56
CA GLN A 49 5.27 -3.66 5.45
C GLN A 49 4.69 -4.56 4.36
N ILE A 50 3.50 -4.21 3.88
CA ILE A 50 2.91 -4.87 2.71
C ILE A 50 3.62 -4.32 1.47
N VAL A 51 4.40 -5.15 0.79
CA VAL A 51 5.12 -4.75 -0.44
C VAL A 51 4.21 -4.90 -1.65
N CYS A 52 3.55 -6.05 -1.78
CA CYS A 52 2.62 -6.29 -2.87
C CYS A 52 1.56 -7.36 -2.53
N PRO A 53 0.32 -7.19 -3.00
CA PRO A 53 -0.67 -8.25 -3.02
C PRO A 53 -0.54 -9.12 -4.29
N PHE A 54 -0.82 -10.41 -4.15
CA PHE A 54 -0.84 -11.38 -5.26
C PHE A 54 -2.03 -12.34 -5.16
N GLY A 55 -2.36 -13.00 -6.26
CA GLY A 55 -3.44 -13.99 -6.31
C GLY A 55 -3.07 -15.22 -5.48
N TYR A 56 -3.88 -15.56 -4.49
CA TYR A 56 -3.61 -16.68 -3.56
C TYR A 56 -3.41 -18.01 -4.29
N GLU A 57 -4.24 -18.30 -5.31
CA GLU A 57 -4.18 -19.57 -6.05
C GLU A 57 -3.11 -19.57 -7.15
N THR A 58 -2.87 -18.42 -7.78
CA THR A 58 -2.05 -18.34 -8.99
C THR A 58 -0.62 -17.89 -8.73
N GLY A 59 -0.31 -17.33 -7.55
CA GLY A 59 0.99 -16.70 -7.26
C GLY A 59 1.27 -15.41 -8.04
N LYS A 60 0.46 -15.11 -9.07
CA LYS A 60 0.62 -13.95 -9.95
C LYS A 60 0.25 -12.65 -9.24
N THR A 61 1.06 -11.63 -9.44
CA THR A 61 0.69 -10.24 -9.16
C THR A 61 -0.36 -9.75 -10.16
N LEU A 62 -1.01 -8.62 -9.86
CA LEU A 62 -2.00 -8.04 -10.77
C LEU A 62 -1.41 -7.73 -12.16
N ALA A 63 -0.18 -7.20 -12.21
CA ALA A 63 0.51 -6.88 -13.46
C ALA A 63 0.74 -8.14 -14.31
N GLU A 64 1.27 -9.21 -13.71
CA GLU A 64 1.50 -10.48 -14.41
C GLU A 64 0.21 -11.14 -14.87
N TYR A 65 -0.87 -10.97 -14.11
CA TYR A 65 -2.18 -11.47 -14.51
C TYR A 65 -2.75 -10.71 -15.72
N ILE A 66 -2.61 -9.37 -15.75
CA ILE A 66 -3.06 -8.53 -16.88
C ILE A 66 -2.23 -8.83 -18.15
N GLU A 67 -0.92 -9.00 -17.99
CA GLU A 67 0.02 -9.22 -19.09
C GLU A 67 0.14 -10.71 -19.49
N ASN A 68 -0.64 -11.60 -18.89
CA ASN A 68 -0.57 -13.06 -19.08
C ASN A 68 0.84 -13.66 -18.87
N ARG A 69 1.66 -13.03 -18.03
CA ARG A 69 3.00 -13.52 -17.69
C ARG A 69 2.95 -14.63 -16.63
N PRO A 70 3.97 -15.49 -16.53
CA PRO A 70 4.13 -16.42 -15.41
C PRO A 70 4.27 -15.67 -14.07
N ALA A 71 4.10 -16.38 -12.95
CA ALA A 71 4.33 -15.83 -11.63
C ALA A 71 5.83 -15.83 -11.33
N GLU A 72 6.54 -14.74 -11.63
CA GLU A 72 7.98 -14.62 -11.43
C GLU A 72 8.32 -13.57 -10.37
N ARG A 73 7.46 -12.57 -10.22
CA ARG A 73 7.69 -11.42 -9.35
C ARG A 73 7.76 -11.81 -7.89
N ILE A 74 6.91 -12.73 -7.44
CA ILE A 74 6.92 -13.20 -6.05
C ILE A 74 8.19 -14.00 -5.77
N ASP A 75 8.59 -14.90 -6.66
CA ASP A 75 9.83 -15.67 -6.51
C ASP A 75 11.06 -14.76 -6.52
N TYR A 76 11.08 -13.76 -7.40
CA TYR A 76 12.10 -12.72 -7.42
C TYR A 76 12.16 -11.98 -6.09
N LEU A 77 11.01 -11.58 -5.54
CA LEU A 77 10.95 -10.87 -4.27
C LEU A 77 11.42 -11.76 -3.11
N ILE A 78 11.07 -13.05 -3.09
CA ILE A 78 11.57 -14.00 -2.08
C ILE A 78 13.09 -14.11 -2.15
N ALA A 79 13.66 -14.18 -3.36
CA ALA A 79 15.10 -14.35 -3.53
C ALA A 79 15.92 -13.07 -3.24
N HIS A 80 15.37 -11.88 -3.50
CA HIS A 80 16.14 -10.62 -3.48
C HIS A 80 15.74 -9.66 -2.36
N THR A 81 14.62 -9.89 -1.68
CA THR A 81 14.13 -8.98 -0.65
C THR A 81 14.61 -9.43 0.72
N ALA A 82 15.60 -8.72 1.26
CA ALA A 82 15.99 -8.84 2.65
C ALA A 82 15.10 -7.97 3.56
N ASP A 83 15.21 -8.21 4.87
CA ASP A 83 14.63 -7.32 5.89
C ASP A 83 15.18 -5.90 5.75
N LYS A 84 14.32 -4.89 5.89
CA LYS A 84 14.74 -3.49 5.95
C LYS A 84 15.21 -3.16 7.35
N ASP A 85 16.46 -2.72 7.49
CA ASP A 85 16.99 -2.22 8.75
C ASP A 85 17.05 -0.69 8.74
N ASP A 86 16.10 -0.08 9.44
CA ASP A 86 16.04 1.36 9.69
C ASP A 86 16.49 1.71 11.11
N ARG A 87 17.11 0.78 11.84
CA ARG A 87 17.68 1.06 13.15
C ARG A 87 18.88 1.98 12.96
N ASN A 88 18.75 3.18 13.51
CA ASN A 88 19.78 4.19 13.65
C ASN A 88 20.59 4.53 12.37
N ARG A 89 19.91 4.82 11.26
CA ARG A 89 20.42 5.82 10.31
C ARG A 89 20.10 7.20 10.90
N GLN A 90 21.08 7.84 11.53
CA GLN A 90 21.00 9.23 11.96
C GLN A 90 20.75 10.15 10.74
N ALA A 91 19.50 10.26 10.33
CA ALA A 91 19.00 11.36 9.53
C ALA A 91 17.52 11.54 9.91
N PRO A 92 17.09 12.74 10.32
CA PRO A 92 15.68 13.03 10.53
C PRO A 92 14.97 13.01 9.17
N GLN A 93 14.47 11.83 8.77
CA GLN A 93 13.55 11.71 7.66
C GLN A 93 12.13 11.90 8.22
N PRO A 94 11.36 12.89 7.74
CA PRO A 94 9.98 13.07 8.16
C PRO A 94 9.20 11.79 7.85
N GLN A 95 8.39 11.38 8.82
CA GLN A 95 7.55 10.19 8.81
C GLN A 95 6.56 10.25 7.64
N GLN A 96 6.99 9.80 6.45
CA GLN A 96 6.12 9.68 5.30
C GLN A 96 5.17 8.51 5.51
N ASN A 97 3.88 8.83 5.58
CA ASN A 97 2.78 7.88 5.61
C ASN A 97 2.87 6.94 4.39
N PRO A 98 2.95 5.60 4.58
CA PRO A 98 3.10 4.64 3.47
C PRO A 98 1.84 4.49 2.60
N TYR A 99 0.78 5.24 2.85
CA TYR A 99 -0.49 5.17 2.11
C TYR A 99 -0.55 6.07 0.86
N GLN A 100 0.46 6.89 0.57
CA GLN A 100 0.38 7.85 -0.56
C GLN A 100 0.96 7.38 -1.90
N ALA A 101 1.70 6.27 -1.95
CA ALA A 101 2.39 5.85 -3.20
C ALA A 101 1.51 5.07 -4.21
N GLN A 102 0.22 4.88 -3.96
CA GLN A 102 -0.65 4.07 -4.85
C GLN A 102 -1.56 4.89 -5.78
N ASN A 103 -1.56 6.22 -5.69
CA ASN A 103 -2.48 7.07 -6.46
C ASN A 103 -1.93 7.63 -7.78
N GLU A 104 -0.65 7.43 -8.12
CA GLU A 104 -0.10 8.02 -9.37
C GLU A 104 -0.44 7.23 -10.65
N PHE A 105 -1.11 6.07 -10.56
CA PHE A 105 -1.42 5.26 -11.74
C PHE A 105 -2.82 5.49 -12.35
N TYR A 106 -3.71 6.23 -11.69
CA TYR A 106 -5.01 6.60 -12.25
C TYR A 106 -5.02 8.10 -12.58
N GLY A 107 -4.57 8.43 -13.79
CA GLY A 107 -4.69 9.78 -14.33
C GLY A 107 -6.15 10.22 -14.44
N GLN A 108 -6.48 11.29 -13.72
CA GLN A 108 -7.66 12.12 -13.97
C GLN A 108 -7.16 13.49 -14.46
N PRO A 109 -7.78 14.11 -15.48
CA PRO A 109 -7.36 15.42 -15.94
C PRO A 109 -7.69 16.48 -14.88
N SER A 110 -6.66 17.15 -14.37
CA SER A 110 -6.77 18.27 -13.45
C SER A 110 -7.33 19.49 -14.19
N SER A 111 -8.54 19.90 -13.81
CA SER A 111 -9.07 21.23 -14.09
C SER A 111 -8.22 22.28 -13.39
N ALA A 112 -7.75 23.26 -14.16
CA ALA A 112 -7.04 24.42 -13.66
C ALA A 112 -7.95 25.26 -12.75
N ASN A 113 -7.62 25.37 -11.47
CA ASN A 113 -8.17 26.39 -10.59
C ASN A 113 -7.00 27.22 -10.04
N SER A 114 -6.82 28.40 -10.62
CA SER A 114 -5.78 29.37 -10.28
C SER A 114 -6.45 30.65 -9.82
N GLY A 115 -6.14 31.07 -8.59
CA GLY A 115 -6.09 32.49 -8.25
C GLY A 115 -7.06 32.97 -7.17
N ASN A 116 -6.47 33.49 -6.10
CA ASN A 116 -6.99 34.48 -5.16
C ASN A 116 -7.82 33.99 -3.96
N PHE A 117 -7.09 33.63 -2.89
CA PHE A 117 -7.51 33.91 -1.52
C PHE A 117 -6.37 34.63 -0.81
N ASP A 118 -6.19 35.89 -1.22
CA ASP A 118 -5.60 36.91 -0.36
C ASP A 118 -6.75 37.52 0.47
N ASP A 119 -6.40 38.01 1.65
CA ASP A 119 -7.17 38.95 2.47
C ASP A 119 -8.25 38.41 3.44
N SER A 120 -7.88 38.22 4.73
CA SER A 120 -8.64 38.58 5.96
C SER A 120 -8.36 37.64 7.16
N ILE A 121 -7.27 37.86 7.91
CA ILE A 121 -7.16 37.37 9.30
C ILE A 121 -7.22 38.61 10.22
N PRO A 122 -8.31 38.86 10.97
CA PRO A 122 -8.27 39.77 12.11
C PRO A 122 -7.86 39.03 13.39
N PHE A 123 -7.13 39.76 14.25
CA PHE A 123 -6.60 39.34 15.56
C PHE A 123 -7.64 38.76 16.52
#